data_AF-A0A1G7J1W2-F1
#
_entry.id   AF-A0A1G7J1W2-F1
#
_cell.length_a   1.000
_cell.length_b   1.000
_cell.length_c   1.000
_cell.angle_alpha   90.00
_cell.angle_beta   90.00
_cell.angle_gamma   90.00
#
_symmetry.space_group_name_H-M   'P 1'
#
loop_
_entity.id
_entity.type
_entity.pdbx_description
1 polymer ?
#
loop_
_entity_poly.entity_id
_entity_poly.type
_entity_poly.pdbx_seq_one_letter_code
_entity_poly.pdbx_strand_id
1 'polypeptide(L)'
;MNKLTVTKISAIGFVVLLVILHFINTSVNPIWQPISEYALGNAGWLMQIVFFLLGISFLTLGLYLIKYLPKIGSKIGGVLLVIASLGNFLAGIFNTDPVDTLPEYMTMSGQIHNAAAGLLGFMILATVFITYQFRKQEKLKPFRKNMFVFTIILWGLEFALIAAMGIYLNETNGMITPETPIGWLGRIVIVFCAIWVWSCAHYLQKSNFKN
;
A
#
# COMPACT_ATOMS: atom_id res chain seq x y z
N MET A 1 -0.06 -18.07 15.35
CA MET A 1 -1.04 -17.64 14.32
C MET A 1 -0.46 -17.87 12.92
N ASN A 2 -1.23 -18.37 11.95
CA ASN A 2 -0.76 -18.55 10.57
C ASN A 2 -0.41 -17.18 9.95
N LYS A 3 0.79 -17.03 9.34
CA LYS A 3 1.24 -15.77 8.70
C LYS A 3 0.19 -15.20 7.73
N LEU A 4 -0.48 -16.03 6.96
CA LEU A 4 -1.54 -15.61 6.03
C LEU A 4 -2.78 -15.07 6.75
N THR A 5 -3.07 -15.56 7.95
CA THR A 5 -4.15 -15.02 8.80
C THR A 5 -3.76 -13.64 9.34
N VAL A 6 -2.50 -13.47 9.78
CA VAL A 6 -1.98 -12.16 10.19
C VAL A 6 -2.10 -11.17 9.03
N THR A 7 -1.63 -11.53 7.83
CA THR A 7 -1.76 -10.70 6.62
C THR A 7 -3.18 -10.18 6.42
N LYS A 8 -4.17 -11.08 6.44
CA LYS A 8 -5.56 -10.71 6.22
C LYS A 8 -6.12 -9.80 7.31
N ILE A 9 -5.88 -10.12 8.58
CA ILE A 9 -6.38 -9.31 9.71
C ILE A 9 -5.76 -7.91 9.67
N SER A 10 -4.45 -7.81 9.41
CA SER A 10 -3.78 -6.52 9.32
C SER A 10 -4.25 -5.69 8.12
N ALA A 11 -4.49 -6.31 6.95
CA ALA A 11 -5.09 -5.62 5.80
C ALA A 11 -6.50 -5.08 6.10
N ILE A 12 -7.35 -5.89 6.77
CA ILE A 12 -8.69 -5.46 7.18
C ILE A 12 -8.60 -4.33 8.21
N GLY A 13 -7.73 -4.47 9.21
CA GLY A 13 -7.52 -3.46 10.23
C GLY A 13 -7.06 -2.13 9.65
N PHE A 14 -6.14 -2.15 8.67
CA PHE A 14 -5.74 -0.96 7.91
C PHE A 14 -6.95 -0.25 7.29
N VAL A 15 -7.79 -0.97 6.54
CA VAL A 15 -8.96 -0.37 5.88
C VAL A 15 -9.96 0.18 6.90
N VAL A 16 -10.27 -0.59 7.95
CA VAL A 16 -11.24 -0.18 8.98
C VAL A 16 -10.77 1.08 9.71
N LEU A 17 -9.51 1.11 10.17
CA LEU A 17 -8.98 2.27 10.88
C LEU A 17 -8.83 3.50 9.96
N LEU A 18 -8.47 3.29 8.68
CA LEU A 18 -8.44 4.38 7.71
C LEU A 18 -9.85 4.96 7.50
N VAL A 19 -10.88 4.13 7.39
CA VAL A 19 -12.28 4.60 7.30
C VAL A 19 -12.67 5.39 8.55
N ILE A 20 -12.33 4.88 9.74
CA ILE A 20 -12.59 5.59 11.02
C ILE A 20 -11.91 6.97 11.04
N LEU A 21 -10.67 7.08 10.55
CA LEU A 21 -9.95 8.35 10.48
C LEU A 21 -10.65 9.42 9.63
N HIS A 22 -11.37 9.03 8.58
CA HIS A 22 -12.15 9.98 7.77
C HIS A 22 -13.27 10.66 8.57
N PHE A 23 -13.76 10.01 9.63
CA PHE A 23 -14.80 10.57 10.51
C PHE A 23 -14.22 11.29 11.73
N ILE A 24 -13.05 10.88 12.22
CA ILE A 24 -12.43 11.50 13.40
C ILE A 24 -11.66 12.77 13.04
N ASN A 25 -10.91 12.76 11.94
CA ASN A 25 -10.02 13.84 11.57
C ASN A 25 -10.54 14.56 10.31
N THR A 26 -11.62 15.32 10.50
CA THR A 26 -12.37 15.98 9.41
C THR A 26 -11.67 17.21 8.83
N SER A 27 -10.54 17.65 9.40
CA SER A 27 -9.74 18.75 8.84
C SER A 27 -8.97 18.34 7.59
N VAL A 28 -8.73 17.03 7.40
CA VAL A 28 -8.10 16.51 6.18
C VAL A 28 -9.16 16.37 5.10
N ASN A 29 -9.01 17.12 4.01
CA ASN A 29 -9.86 17.01 2.84
C ASN A 29 -9.45 15.81 1.98
N PRO A 30 -10.29 14.76 1.87
CA PRO A 30 -9.90 13.53 1.20
C PRO A 30 -9.79 13.63 -0.33
N ILE A 31 -10.25 14.73 -0.92
CA ILE A 31 -10.22 14.95 -2.37
C ILE A 31 -8.79 15.20 -2.84
N TRP A 32 -8.06 16.08 -2.16
CA TRP A 32 -6.76 16.56 -2.63
C TRP A 32 -5.60 16.21 -1.69
N GLN A 33 -5.82 16.19 -0.37
CA GLN A 33 -4.75 15.90 0.58
C GLN A 33 -4.41 14.40 0.61
N PRO A 34 -3.12 14.01 0.70
CA PRO A 34 -2.70 12.63 0.90
C PRO A 34 -3.28 12.00 2.18
N ILE A 35 -3.27 10.66 2.30
CA ILE A 35 -3.70 9.99 3.54
C ILE A 35 -2.75 10.24 4.72
N SER A 36 -1.48 10.55 4.44
CA SER A 36 -0.46 10.77 5.48
C SER A 36 -0.77 11.99 6.34
N GLU A 37 -1.52 12.96 5.80
CA GLU A 37 -1.99 14.16 6.51
C GLU A 37 -2.86 13.83 7.74
N TYR A 38 -3.51 12.66 7.76
CA TYR A 38 -4.21 12.20 8.97
C TYR A 38 -3.29 12.09 10.19
N ALA A 39 -1.98 11.94 9.99
CA ALA A 39 -0.98 11.87 11.06
C ALA A 39 -0.73 13.22 11.77
N LEU A 40 -1.15 14.34 11.19
CA LEU A 40 -0.93 15.68 11.77
C LEU A 40 -2.03 16.13 12.72
N GLY A 41 -3.20 15.49 12.69
CA GLY A 41 -4.33 15.86 13.55
C GLY A 41 -4.26 15.27 14.96
N ASN A 42 -5.24 15.61 15.79
CA ASN A 42 -5.35 15.16 17.19
C ASN A 42 -5.33 13.63 17.36
N ALA A 43 -5.81 12.89 16.35
CA ALA A 43 -5.78 11.43 16.29
C ALA A 43 -4.65 10.87 15.41
N GLY A 44 -3.56 11.62 15.23
CA GLY A 44 -2.46 11.27 14.32
C GLY A 44 -1.78 9.94 14.62
N TRP A 45 -1.70 9.55 15.90
CA TRP A 45 -1.22 8.24 16.34
C TRP A 45 -2.02 7.08 15.73
N LEU A 46 -3.31 7.28 15.42
CA LEU A 46 -4.13 6.26 14.78
C LEU A 46 -3.69 6.04 13.32
N MET A 47 -3.26 7.10 12.63
CA MET A 47 -2.68 6.98 11.29
C MET A 47 -1.34 6.24 11.31
N GLN A 48 -0.54 6.43 12.38
CA GLN A 48 0.67 5.61 12.58
C GLN A 48 0.31 4.12 12.67
N ILE A 49 -0.69 3.76 13.48
CA ILE A 49 -1.16 2.36 13.57
C ILE A 49 -1.64 1.84 12.20
N VAL A 50 -2.35 2.66 11.43
CA VAL A 50 -2.79 2.33 10.06
C VAL A 50 -1.58 1.95 9.19
N PHE A 51 -0.52 2.77 9.18
CA PHE A 51 0.71 2.44 8.45
C PHE A 51 1.36 1.14 8.95
N PHE A 52 1.45 0.93 10.26
CA PHE A 52 1.99 -0.30 10.83
C PHE A 52 1.18 -1.54 10.43
N LEU A 53 -0.16 -1.46 10.41
CA LEU A 53 -1.01 -2.57 9.98
C LEU A 53 -0.78 -2.92 8.50
N LEU A 54 -0.66 -1.92 7.63
CA LEU A 54 -0.35 -2.18 6.22
C LEU A 54 1.05 -2.79 6.07
N GLY A 55 2.03 -2.27 6.80
CA GLY A 55 3.39 -2.82 6.85
C GLY A 55 3.43 -4.28 7.33
N ILE A 56 2.73 -4.62 8.42
CA ILE A 56 2.61 -5.99 8.93
C ILE A 56 1.97 -6.91 7.89
N SER A 57 0.96 -6.42 7.17
CA SER A 57 0.32 -7.17 6.09
C SER A 57 1.32 -7.55 4.99
N PHE A 58 2.09 -6.57 4.51
CA PHE A 58 3.11 -6.78 3.48
C PHE A 58 4.24 -7.70 3.97
N LEU A 59 4.76 -7.45 5.18
CA LEU A 59 5.85 -8.22 5.78
C LEU A 59 5.47 -9.69 5.92
N THR A 60 4.30 -9.98 6.48
CA THR A 60 3.88 -11.36 6.76
C THR A 60 3.61 -12.15 5.48
N LEU A 61 3.03 -11.51 4.45
CA LEU A 61 2.87 -12.13 3.13
C LEU A 61 4.23 -12.36 2.46
N GLY A 62 5.13 -11.37 2.48
CA GLY A 62 6.46 -11.48 1.91
C GLY A 62 7.26 -12.62 2.53
N LEU A 63 7.32 -12.69 3.86
CA LEU A 63 7.98 -13.76 4.59
C LEU A 63 7.35 -15.14 4.36
N TYR A 64 6.04 -15.20 4.09
CA TYR A 64 5.38 -16.44 3.71
C TYR A 64 5.83 -16.90 2.32
N LEU A 65 5.81 -16.00 1.33
CA LEU A 65 6.20 -16.29 -0.05
C LEU A 65 7.66 -16.76 -0.14
N ILE A 66 8.58 -16.08 0.56
CA ILE A 66 10.00 -16.43 0.59
C ILE A 66 10.22 -17.84 1.16
N LYS A 67 9.50 -18.19 2.24
CA LYS A 67 9.71 -19.44 2.97
C LYS A 67 9.04 -20.65 2.31
N TYR A 68 7.82 -20.47 1.78
CA TYR A 68 6.95 -21.60 1.43
C TYR A 68 6.73 -21.80 -0.07
N LEU A 69 7.03 -20.81 -0.91
CA LEU A 69 6.88 -20.97 -2.37
C LEU A 69 8.25 -21.18 -3.02
N PRO A 70 8.47 -22.30 -3.75
CA PRO A 70 9.81 -22.71 -4.17
C PRO A 70 10.38 -21.91 -5.34
N LYS A 71 9.54 -21.18 -6.09
CA LYS A 71 9.91 -20.54 -7.35
C LYS A 71 10.52 -19.15 -7.14
N ILE A 72 11.54 -18.80 -7.94
CA ILE A 72 12.30 -17.55 -7.80
C ILE A 72 11.43 -16.28 -7.84
N GLY A 73 10.42 -16.22 -8.71
CA GLY A 73 9.48 -15.09 -8.75
C GLY A 73 8.72 -14.87 -7.44
N SER A 74 8.48 -15.91 -6.65
CA SER A 74 7.85 -15.80 -5.33
C SER A 74 8.80 -15.19 -4.32
N LYS A 75 10.10 -15.51 -4.42
CA LYS A 75 11.15 -14.94 -3.57
C LYS A 75 11.38 -13.47 -3.90
N ILE A 76 11.48 -13.12 -5.19
CA ILE A 76 11.63 -11.73 -5.65
C ILE A 76 10.42 -10.90 -5.17
N GLY A 77 9.20 -11.34 -5.48
CA GLY A 77 7.99 -10.65 -5.01
C GLY A 77 7.92 -10.56 -3.48
N GLY A 78 8.33 -11.60 -2.77
CA GLY A 78 8.39 -11.58 -1.32
C GLY A 78 9.38 -10.57 -0.75
N VAL A 79 10.58 -10.45 -1.32
CA VAL A 79 11.59 -9.45 -0.91
C VAL A 79 11.08 -8.03 -1.19
N LEU A 80 10.47 -7.80 -2.34
CA LEU A 80 9.87 -6.51 -2.69
C LEU A 80 8.76 -6.10 -1.70
N LEU A 81 7.92 -7.03 -1.25
CA LEU A 81 6.95 -6.77 -0.18
C LEU A 81 7.61 -6.46 1.16
N VAL A 82 8.74 -7.09 1.49
CA VAL A 82 9.50 -6.75 2.70
C VAL A 82 10.03 -5.32 2.62
N ILE A 83 10.58 -4.90 1.47
CA ILE A 83 11.04 -3.51 1.27
C ILE A 83 9.87 -2.52 1.42
N ALA A 84 8.73 -2.80 0.79
CA ALA A 84 7.54 -1.95 0.94
C ALA A 84 7.00 -1.92 2.38
N SER A 85 7.17 -3.00 3.15
CA SER A 85 6.80 -3.02 4.57
C SER A 85 7.67 -2.09 5.41
N LEU A 86 8.98 -2.02 5.11
CA LEU A 86 9.90 -1.09 5.77
C LEU A 86 9.49 0.36 5.52
N GLY A 87 9.09 0.68 4.27
CA GLY A 87 8.54 2.00 3.96
C GLY A 87 7.31 2.36 4.79
N ASN A 88 6.38 1.43 4.96
CA ASN A 88 5.21 1.67 5.80
C ASN A 88 5.58 1.89 7.28
N PHE A 89 6.53 1.12 7.83
CA PHE A 89 6.98 1.34 9.21
C PHE A 89 7.68 2.68 9.38
N LEU A 90 8.55 3.05 8.44
CA LEU A 90 9.21 4.36 8.47
C LEU A 90 8.21 5.50 8.35
N ALA A 91 7.22 5.41 7.45
CA ALA A 91 6.14 6.40 7.34
C ALA A 91 5.25 6.48 8.60
N GLY A 92 5.14 5.39 9.36
CA GLY A 92 4.45 5.38 10.65
C GLY A 92 5.29 5.92 11.81
N ILE A 93 6.62 5.90 11.73
CA ILE A 93 7.54 6.41 12.76
C ILE A 93 7.83 7.89 12.57
N PHE A 94 8.07 8.30 11.32
CA PHE A 94 8.39 9.66 10.94
C PHE A 94 7.13 10.30 10.35
N ASN A 95 6.59 11.32 11.01
CA ASN A 95 5.43 12.05 10.50
C ASN A 95 5.81 12.83 9.23
N THR A 96 4.82 13.00 8.35
CA THR A 96 4.91 13.89 7.20
C THR A 96 4.91 15.36 7.66
N ASP A 97 5.27 16.29 6.77
CA ASP A 97 5.01 17.72 6.98
C ASP A 97 3.65 18.08 6.34
N PRO A 98 3.02 19.20 6.71
CA PRO A 98 1.85 19.70 5.99
C PRO A 98 2.08 19.73 4.49
N VAL A 99 1.08 19.35 3.69
CA VAL A 99 1.27 19.16 2.25
C VAL A 99 1.66 20.44 1.49
N ASP A 100 1.36 21.60 2.06
CA ASP A 100 1.72 22.93 1.55
C ASP A 100 3.11 23.41 2.00
N THR A 101 3.85 22.60 2.75
CA THR A 101 5.23 22.90 3.16
C THR A 101 6.15 22.96 1.94
N LEU A 102 6.81 24.10 1.73
CA LEU A 102 7.76 24.25 0.64
C LEU A 102 8.99 23.35 0.83
N PRO A 103 9.63 22.87 -0.26
CA PRO A 103 10.77 21.95 -0.18
C PRO A 103 11.92 22.43 0.71
N GLU A 104 12.21 23.73 0.75
CA GLU A 104 13.26 24.33 1.58
C GLU A 104 12.94 24.35 3.09
N TYR A 105 11.66 24.20 3.46
CA TYR A 105 11.21 24.15 4.85
C TYR A 105 10.83 22.75 5.33
N MET A 106 10.97 21.73 4.46
CA MET A 106 10.71 20.35 4.84
C MET A 106 11.62 19.91 5.99
N THR A 107 11.01 19.32 7.01
CA THR A 107 11.74 18.75 8.14
C THR A 107 12.42 17.45 7.74
N MET A 108 13.45 17.04 8.49
CA MET A 108 14.07 15.72 8.29
C MET A 108 13.04 14.58 8.44
N SER A 109 12.06 14.73 9.33
CA SER A 109 10.96 13.76 9.47
C SER A 109 10.14 13.67 8.19
N GLY A 110 9.70 14.80 7.64
CA GLY A 110 8.92 14.84 6.41
C GLY A 110 9.69 14.28 5.21
N GLN A 111 11.00 14.57 5.11
CA GLN A 111 11.86 14.00 4.07
C GLN A 111 11.95 12.46 4.17
N ILE A 112 12.18 11.92 5.37
CA ILE A 112 12.20 10.47 5.60
C ILE A 112 10.83 9.87 5.29
N HIS A 113 9.74 10.51 5.71
CA HIS A 113 8.38 10.06 5.43
C HIS A 113 8.12 9.97 3.93
N ASN A 114 8.47 11.00 3.16
CA ASN A 114 8.24 11.02 1.71
C ASN A 114 9.06 9.95 0.99
N ALA A 115 10.33 9.76 1.38
CA ALA A 115 11.15 8.68 0.86
C ALA A 115 10.56 7.30 1.21
N ALA A 116 10.06 7.13 2.43
CA ALA A 116 9.44 5.91 2.91
C ALA A 116 8.12 5.61 2.18
N ALA A 117 7.29 6.61 1.91
CA ALA A 117 6.07 6.50 1.12
C ALA A 117 6.36 6.03 -0.31
N GLY A 118 7.45 6.52 -0.92
CA GLY A 118 7.92 6.07 -2.23
C GLY A 118 8.22 4.57 -2.31
N LEU A 119 8.58 3.92 -1.19
CA LEU A 119 8.81 2.47 -1.16
C LEU A 119 7.54 1.65 -1.39
N LEU A 120 6.34 2.26 -1.37
CA LEU A 120 5.10 1.60 -1.77
C LEU A 120 5.17 1.09 -3.23
N GLY A 121 5.92 1.75 -4.12
CA GLY A 121 6.12 1.30 -5.49
C GLY A 121 6.69 -0.12 -5.59
N PHE A 122 7.47 -0.57 -4.61
CA PHE A 122 7.97 -1.95 -4.55
C PHE A 122 6.85 -2.97 -4.30
N MET A 123 5.78 -2.61 -3.58
CA MET A 123 4.60 -3.47 -3.44
C MET A 123 3.89 -3.62 -4.79
N ILE A 124 3.69 -2.51 -5.52
CA ILE A 124 3.05 -2.54 -6.85
C ILE A 124 3.86 -3.42 -7.79
N LEU A 125 5.19 -3.27 -7.81
CA LEU A 125 6.09 -4.10 -8.60
C LEU A 125 6.03 -5.59 -8.18
N ALA A 126 5.97 -5.87 -6.87
CA ALA A 126 5.87 -7.24 -6.35
C ALA A 126 4.65 -7.98 -6.91
N THR A 127 3.55 -7.28 -7.18
CA THR A 127 2.33 -7.89 -7.70
C THR A 127 2.54 -8.60 -9.03
N VAL A 128 3.41 -8.09 -9.91
CA VAL A 128 3.71 -8.71 -11.21
C VAL A 128 4.38 -10.07 -11.02
N PHE A 129 5.44 -10.09 -10.20
CA PHE A 129 6.19 -11.31 -9.91
C PHE A 129 5.31 -12.35 -9.23
N ILE A 130 4.50 -11.96 -8.25
CA ILE A 130 3.63 -12.88 -7.51
C ILE A 130 2.50 -13.40 -8.39
N THR A 131 1.85 -12.54 -9.18
CA THR A 131 0.75 -12.93 -10.08
C THR A 131 1.20 -13.91 -11.15
N TYR A 132 2.42 -13.76 -11.66
CA TYR A 132 3.00 -14.70 -12.60
C TYR A 132 3.06 -16.13 -12.02
N GLN A 133 3.27 -16.26 -10.71
CA GLN A 133 3.35 -17.57 -10.04
C GLN A 133 2.01 -18.28 -10.00
N PHE A 134 0.91 -17.54 -9.96
CA PHE A 134 -0.43 -18.12 -10.07
C PHE A 134 -0.68 -18.76 -11.44
N ARG A 135 0.10 -18.40 -12.48
CA ARG A 135 0.06 -19.07 -13.79
C ARG A 135 0.97 -20.29 -13.85
N LYS A 136 2.08 -20.30 -13.09
CA LYS A 136 3.14 -21.31 -13.20
C LYS A 136 3.02 -22.48 -12.23
N GLN A 137 2.34 -22.32 -11.08
CA GLN A 137 2.25 -23.36 -10.05
C GLN A 137 0.89 -24.04 -10.09
N GLU A 138 0.86 -25.38 -10.25
CA GLU A 138 -0.39 -26.16 -10.37
C GLU A 138 -1.39 -25.86 -9.26
N LYS A 139 -0.93 -25.82 -8.00
CA LYS A 139 -1.79 -25.53 -6.83
C LYS A 139 -2.46 -24.15 -6.88
N LEU A 140 -1.86 -23.19 -7.58
CA LEU A 140 -2.34 -21.81 -7.67
C LEU A 140 -3.13 -21.51 -8.95
N LYS A 141 -3.01 -22.35 -9.99
CA LYS A 141 -3.70 -22.18 -11.28
C LYS A 141 -5.20 -21.91 -11.18
N PRO A 142 -5.98 -22.55 -10.27
CA PRO A 142 -7.40 -22.26 -10.14
C PRO A 142 -7.73 -20.78 -9.84
N PHE A 143 -6.79 -20.04 -9.24
CA PHE A 143 -6.99 -18.65 -8.82
C PHE A 143 -6.32 -17.62 -9.76
N ARG A 144 -5.73 -18.08 -10.88
CA ARG A 144 -4.94 -17.23 -11.78
C ARG A 144 -5.71 -16.07 -12.39
N LYS A 145 -6.98 -16.28 -12.76
CA LYS A 145 -7.82 -15.25 -13.39
C LYS A 145 -8.08 -14.12 -12.41
N ASN A 146 -8.47 -14.47 -11.17
CA ASN A 146 -8.79 -13.49 -10.14
C ASN A 146 -7.57 -12.65 -9.77
N MET A 147 -6.42 -13.29 -9.52
CA MET A 147 -5.18 -12.54 -9.24
C MET A 147 -4.74 -11.68 -10.41
N PHE A 148 -4.89 -12.17 -11.65
CA PHE A 148 -4.57 -11.37 -12.83
C PHE A 148 -5.46 -10.12 -12.95
N VAL A 149 -6.77 -10.27 -12.74
CA VAL A 149 -7.72 -9.15 -12.76
C VAL A 149 -7.38 -8.12 -11.67
N PHE A 150 -7.14 -8.54 -10.43
CA PHE A 150 -6.76 -7.61 -9.36
C PHE A 150 -5.45 -6.89 -9.68
N THR A 151 -4.46 -7.57 -10.25
CA THR A 151 -3.20 -6.93 -10.65
C THR A 151 -3.41 -5.92 -11.77
N ILE A 152 -4.21 -6.23 -12.79
CA ILE A 152 -4.51 -5.28 -13.87
C ILE A 152 -5.25 -4.05 -13.34
N ILE A 153 -6.23 -4.23 -12.47
CA ILE A 153 -6.96 -3.10 -11.85
C ILE A 153 -5.99 -2.24 -11.04
N LEU A 154 -5.15 -2.85 -10.19
CA LEU A 154 -4.21 -2.10 -9.36
C LEU A 154 -3.23 -1.28 -10.21
N TRP A 155 -2.65 -1.88 -11.26
CA TRP A 155 -1.76 -1.16 -12.17
C TRP A 155 -2.49 -0.06 -12.96
N GLY A 156 -3.74 -0.30 -13.37
CA GLY A 156 -4.55 0.73 -14.01
C GLY A 156 -4.81 1.93 -13.10
N LEU A 157 -5.12 1.68 -11.82
CA LEU A 157 -5.28 2.72 -10.80
C LEU A 157 -3.97 3.47 -10.53
N GLU A 158 -2.85 2.76 -10.44
CA GLU A 158 -1.53 3.36 -10.24
C GLU A 158 -1.12 4.25 -11.43
N PHE A 159 -1.30 3.76 -12.65
CA PHE A 159 -1.02 4.57 -13.84
C PHE A 159 -1.93 5.79 -13.93
N ALA A 160 -3.21 5.65 -13.57
CA ALA A 160 -4.12 6.79 -13.50
C ALA A 160 -3.65 7.81 -12.46
N LEU A 161 -3.17 7.36 -11.29
CA LEU A 161 -2.62 8.23 -10.25
C LEU A 161 -1.37 8.96 -10.75
N ILE A 162 -0.40 8.24 -11.32
CA ILE A 162 0.83 8.84 -11.85
C ILE A 162 0.52 9.85 -12.97
N ALA A 163 -0.39 9.51 -13.88
CA ALA A 163 -0.81 10.42 -14.95
C ALA A 163 -1.49 11.68 -14.38
N ALA A 164 -2.42 11.52 -13.43
CA ALA A 164 -3.08 12.64 -12.77
C ALA A 164 -2.08 13.53 -12.02
N MET A 165 -1.15 12.94 -11.26
CA MET A 165 -0.07 13.67 -10.60
C MET A 165 0.79 14.43 -11.62
N GLY A 166 1.18 13.80 -12.74
CA GLY A 166 1.98 14.44 -13.77
C GLY A 166 1.28 15.63 -14.44
N ILE A 167 -0.03 15.57 -14.63
CA ILE A 167 -0.82 16.68 -15.19
C ILE A 167 -0.97 17.81 -14.16
N TYR A 168 -1.53 17.51 -12.99
CA TYR A 168 -1.86 18.52 -12.00
C TYR A 168 -0.63 19.18 -11.38
N LEU A 169 0.42 18.41 -11.07
CA LEU A 169 1.64 18.99 -10.48
C LEU A 169 2.41 19.84 -11.48
N ASN A 170 2.29 19.59 -12.78
CA ASN A 170 2.88 20.48 -13.79
C ASN A 170 2.17 21.84 -13.81
N GLU A 171 0.86 21.87 -13.60
CA GLU A 171 0.06 23.10 -13.54
C GLU A 171 0.30 23.91 -12.25
N THR A 172 0.69 23.25 -11.16
CA THR A 172 0.90 23.86 -9.83
C THR A 172 2.37 24.00 -9.42
N ASN A 173 3.31 23.96 -10.38
CA ASN A 173 4.76 24.04 -10.12
C ASN A 173 5.26 23.01 -9.09
N GLY A 174 4.67 21.82 -9.07
CA GLY A 174 5.05 20.72 -8.18
C GLY A 174 4.34 20.71 -6.83
N MET A 175 3.47 21.68 -6.54
CA MET A 175 2.77 21.80 -5.25
C MET A 175 1.44 21.02 -5.26
N ILE A 176 1.16 20.29 -4.18
CA ILE A 176 -0.16 19.67 -3.99
C ILE A 176 -1.07 20.73 -3.31
N THR A 177 -2.07 21.18 -4.04
CA THR A 177 -3.04 22.20 -3.61
C THR A 177 -4.48 21.69 -3.78
N PRO A 178 -5.53 22.43 -3.34
CA PRO A 178 -6.91 22.05 -3.59
C PRO A 178 -7.26 21.81 -5.07
N GLU A 179 -6.54 22.45 -5.99
CA GLU A 179 -6.65 22.28 -7.45
C GLU A 179 -6.00 20.98 -7.97
N THR A 180 -5.34 20.22 -7.09
CA THR A 180 -4.72 18.92 -7.39
C THR A 180 -5.55 17.78 -6.77
N PRO A 181 -6.68 17.36 -7.37
CA PRO A 181 -7.57 16.35 -6.78
C PRO A 181 -7.00 14.94 -6.94
N ILE A 182 -5.84 14.66 -6.36
CA ILE A 182 -5.13 13.37 -6.41
C ILE A 182 -5.31 12.55 -5.11
N GLY A 183 -5.73 13.19 -4.01
CA GLY A 183 -5.90 12.58 -2.70
C GLY A 183 -6.92 11.44 -2.68
N TRP A 184 -8.04 11.57 -3.40
CA TRP A 184 -9.06 10.52 -3.46
C TRP A 184 -8.56 9.31 -4.26
N LEU A 185 -7.81 9.55 -5.34
CA LEU A 185 -7.27 8.50 -6.18
C LEU A 185 -6.17 7.72 -5.45
N GLY A 186 -5.30 8.42 -4.71
CA GLY A 186 -4.33 7.80 -3.81
C GLY A 186 -4.97 6.90 -2.75
N ARG A 187 -6.13 7.31 -2.19
CA ARG A 187 -6.93 6.47 -1.27
C ARG A 187 -7.47 5.21 -1.94
N ILE A 188 -7.92 5.30 -3.19
CA ILE A 188 -8.39 4.12 -3.93
C ILE A 188 -7.22 3.16 -4.17
N VAL A 189 -6.06 3.66 -4.62
CA VAL A 189 -4.86 2.85 -4.85
C VAL A 189 -4.44 2.11 -3.58
N ILE A 190 -4.27 2.81 -2.46
CA ILE A 190 -3.78 2.18 -1.21
C ILE A 190 -4.78 1.16 -0.63
N VAL A 191 -6.09 1.44 -0.72
CA VAL A 191 -7.13 0.46 -0.33
C VAL A 191 -7.07 -0.75 -1.24
N PHE A 192 -6.86 -0.54 -2.54
CA PHE A 192 -6.72 -1.64 -3.49
C PHE A 192 -5.45 -2.46 -3.26
N CYS A 193 -4.35 -1.84 -2.80
CA CYS A 193 -3.17 -2.56 -2.32
C CYS A 193 -3.52 -3.53 -1.17
N ALA A 194 -4.31 -3.08 -0.19
CA ALA A 194 -4.76 -3.92 0.91
C ALA A 194 -5.68 -5.06 0.43
N ILE A 195 -6.61 -4.78 -0.50
CA ILE A 195 -7.47 -5.79 -1.13
C ILE A 195 -6.64 -6.82 -1.89
N TRP A 196 -5.63 -6.38 -2.65
CA TRP A 196 -4.76 -7.26 -3.42
C TRP A 196 -3.97 -8.21 -2.51
N VAL A 197 -3.37 -7.67 -1.44
CA VAL A 197 -2.58 -8.46 -0.46
C VAL A 197 -3.47 -9.44 0.30
N TRP A 198 -4.66 -9.00 0.73
CA TRP A 198 -5.65 -9.87 1.34
C TRP A 198 -6.06 -11.02 0.39
N SER A 199 -6.31 -10.71 -0.87
CA SER A 199 -6.73 -11.68 -1.89
C SER A 199 -5.63 -12.70 -2.16
N CYS A 200 -4.37 -12.25 -2.27
CA CYS A 200 -3.23 -13.14 -2.42
C CYS A 200 -3.14 -14.12 -1.23
N ALA A 201 -3.19 -13.61 -0.01
CA ALA A 201 -3.16 -14.44 1.19
C ALA A 201 -4.36 -15.41 1.27
N HIS A 202 -5.56 -14.96 0.89
CA HIS A 202 -6.76 -15.78 0.83
C HIS A 202 -6.60 -16.96 -0.13
N TYR A 203 -6.14 -16.72 -1.37
CA TYR A 203 -5.98 -17.79 -2.37
C TYR A 203 -4.81 -18.73 -2.04
N LEU A 204 -3.71 -18.22 -1.48
CA LEU A 204 -2.63 -19.06 -0.96
C LEU A 204 -3.15 -20.01 0.12
N GLN A 205 -3.93 -19.49 1.08
CA GLN A 205 -4.50 -20.30 2.15
C GLN A 205 -5.47 -21.36 1.58
N LYS A 206 -6.34 -20.98 0.65
CA LYS A 206 -7.28 -21.90 -0.03
C LYS A 206 -6.56 -22.99 -0.84
N SER A 207 -5.40 -22.68 -1.42
CA SER A 207 -4.59 -23.66 -2.15
C SER A 207 -3.96 -24.72 -1.24
N ASN A 208 -3.67 -24.39 0.02
CA ASN A 208 -3.08 -25.34 0.98
C ASN A 208 -4.11 -26.36 1.51
N PHE A 209 -5.38 -25.97 1.60
CA PHE A 209 -6.48 -26.84 2.04
C PHE A 209 -6.99 -27.82 0.98
N LYS A 210 -6.42 -27.80 -0.23
CA LYS A 210 -6.74 -28.76 -1.30
C LYS A 210 -5.80 -29.98 -1.34
N ASN A 211 -4.98 -30.17 -0.29
CA ASN A 211 -4.30 -31.44 -0.04
C ASN A 211 -5.07 -32.20 1.03
#